data_AF-A0A3B4UCS8-F1
#
_entry.id   AF-A0A3B4UCS8-F1
#
_cell.length_a   1.000
_cell.length_b   1.000
_cell.length_c   1.000
_cell.angle_alpha   90.00
_cell.angle_beta   90.00
_cell.angle_gamma   90.00
#
_symmetry.space_group_name_H-M   'P 1'
#
loop_
_entity.id
_entity.type
_entity.pdbx_description
1 polymer ?
#
loop_
_entity_poly.entity_id
_entity_poly.type
_entity_poly.pdbx_seq_one_letter_code
_entity_poly.pdbx_strand_id
1 'polypeptide(L)'
;MQSPRERSEVRPRAGWMVMGKRGRPSALEVCRVLVVFLSLFPSVSLQCKILKCNSEFWASTSNSGPEEEFCTALRAYNSCVRRTARTCRGDLAYHSAQHGIEDLMSQHNCSKEGPTSQPRARTSLPPPPPPLLPGSQERSDGPEVCHYERSLPRNTSPPNYTHCGFFGDPHLRTFGDDFQTCKVEGAWPLIHNKYLSVQVTNTPVVPGSLATATSKLTIIFKNFQECVDQKMYHAETDELPAAFADGSKNGGDRHGANTLRVVEKVPGQHVEIQARYIGTTIVVRQVGRYLTFAVRMPEEVVNSVEEGDNQDLYLCLHGCPANQRIDFRNFRARAAEAHSAGRTRSGTGTHGFTYQSAKAKCKERLPVEDLYFQSCVFDLLSSGDINFTMAAYYAFEDVKMLHSNSNRYHIFEQDAFMSNAAQRGKDLLSLFLINLLAVLLWIECCTVHL
;
A
#
# COMPACT_ATOMS: atom_id res chain seq x y z
N MET A 1 -69.42 -74.86 -40.57
CA MET A 1 -68.76 -76.18 -40.68
C MET A 1 -67.27 -75.99 -40.46
N GLN A 2 -66.74 -76.56 -39.38
CA GLN A 2 -65.30 -76.62 -39.10
C GLN A 2 -64.64 -77.68 -40.00
N SER A 3 -63.39 -77.43 -40.38
CA SER A 3 -62.42 -78.47 -40.78
C SER A 3 -61.09 -78.17 -40.06
N PRO A 4 -60.33 -79.18 -39.62
CA PRO A 4 -59.58 -79.12 -38.38
C PRO A 4 -58.13 -78.66 -38.50
N ARG A 5 -57.61 -78.27 -37.33
CA ARG A 5 -56.21 -77.98 -36.99
C ARG A 5 -55.25 -79.07 -37.47
N GLU A 6 -54.13 -78.65 -38.05
CA GLU A 6 -52.87 -79.38 -37.98
C GLU A 6 -51.75 -78.46 -37.46
N ARG A 7 -50.88 -79.07 -36.66
CA ARG A 7 -49.93 -78.50 -35.72
C ARG A 7 -48.63 -78.10 -36.45
N SER A 8 -48.19 -76.84 -36.30
CA SER A 8 -46.82 -76.43 -36.63
C SER A 8 -46.13 -75.88 -35.39
N GLU A 9 -44.92 -76.37 -35.15
CA GLU A 9 -44.08 -76.15 -33.98
C GLU A 9 -43.81 -74.66 -33.69
N VAL A 10 -44.07 -74.26 -32.46
CA VAL A 10 -43.65 -72.96 -31.92
C VAL A 10 -42.25 -73.13 -31.34
N ARG A 11 -41.23 -72.52 -31.98
CA ARG A 11 -39.96 -72.21 -31.32
C ARG A 11 -40.11 -70.91 -30.51
N PRO A 12 -39.82 -70.89 -29.20
CA PRO A 12 -39.95 -69.68 -28.41
C PRO A 12 -38.74 -68.76 -28.65
N ARG A 13 -38.98 -67.56 -29.19
CA ARG A 13 -38.09 -66.40 -29.01
C ARG A 13 -38.70 -65.48 -27.95
N ALA A 14 -38.38 -65.76 -26.69
CA ALA A 14 -38.56 -64.81 -25.60
C ALA A 14 -37.17 -64.27 -25.20
N GLY A 15 -36.74 -63.21 -25.88
CA GLY A 15 -35.62 -62.39 -25.42
C GLY A 15 -36.18 -61.18 -24.70
N TRP A 16 -36.12 -61.20 -23.37
CA TRP A 16 -36.51 -60.07 -22.52
C TRP A 16 -35.58 -58.87 -22.76
N MET A 17 -36.14 -57.74 -23.19
CA MET A 17 -35.42 -56.45 -23.17
C MET A 17 -35.38 -55.94 -21.72
N VAL A 18 -34.23 -56.12 -21.07
CA VAL A 18 -33.96 -55.58 -19.74
C VAL A 18 -33.86 -54.04 -19.85
N MET A 19 -34.66 -53.34 -19.05
CA MET A 19 -34.55 -51.89 -18.84
C MET A 19 -33.11 -51.52 -18.45
N GLY A 20 -32.52 -50.60 -19.21
CA GLY A 20 -31.18 -50.07 -18.96
C GLY A 20 -31.05 -49.56 -17.52
N LYS A 21 -30.11 -50.15 -16.79
CA LYS A 21 -29.66 -49.71 -15.47
C LYS A 21 -29.16 -48.27 -15.61
N ARG A 22 -29.88 -47.28 -15.07
CA ARG A 22 -29.38 -45.90 -14.91
C ARG A 22 -28.04 -46.00 -14.20
N GLY A 23 -26.95 -45.64 -14.90
CA GLY A 23 -25.64 -45.51 -14.29
C GLY A 23 -25.74 -44.53 -13.14
N ARG A 24 -25.40 -44.97 -11.93
CA ARG A 24 -25.13 -44.05 -10.82
C ARG A 24 -23.97 -43.17 -11.28
N PRO A 25 -24.09 -41.83 -11.25
CA PRO A 25 -22.96 -40.97 -11.57
C PRO A 25 -21.80 -41.35 -10.65
N SER A 26 -20.62 -41.53 -11.23
CA SER A 26 -19.41 -41.76 -10.44
C SER A 26 -19.21 -40.56 -9.51
N ALA A 27 -18.64 -40.77 -8.32
CA ALA A 27 -18.36 -39.68 -7.37
C ALA A 27 -17.57 -38.53 -8.04
N LEU A 28 -16.78 -38.86 -9.06
CA LEU A 28 -15.98 -37.95 -9.87
C LEU A 28 -16.84 -37.01 -10.76
N GLU A 29 -17.94 -37.51 -11.34
CA GLU A 29 -18.91 -36.70 -12.09
C GLU A 29 -19.67 -35.75 -11.15
N VAL A 30 -20.06 -36.21 -9.96
CA VAL A 30 -20.70 -35.36 -8.95
C VAL A 30 -19.75 -34.27 -8.46
N CYS A 31 -18.47 -34.60 -8.23
CA CYS A 31 -17.44 -33.63 -7.86
C CYS A 31 -17.19 -32.61 -8.98
N ARG A 32 -17.15 -33.02 -10.26
CA ARG A 32 -17.02 -32.10 -11.40
C ARG A 32 -18.19 -31.13 -11.48
N VAL A 33 -19.42 -31.62 -11.32
CA VAL A 33 -20.61 -30.76 -11.31
C VAL A 33 -20.58 -29.78 -10.12
N LEU A 34 -20.15 -30.22 -8.94
CA LEU A 34 -19.97 -29.34 -7.76
C LEU A 34 -18.89 -28.27 -7.96
N VAL A 35 -17.75 -28.62 -8.57
CA VAL A 35 -16.68 -27.66 -8.88
C VAL A 35 -17.14 -26.63 -9.92
N VAL A 36 -17.90 -27.06 -10.94
CA VAL A 36 -18.50 -26.16 -11.93
C VAL A 36 -19.56 -25.27 -11.27
N PHE A 37 -20.39 -25.81 -10.36
CA PHE A 37 -21.34 -25.00 -9.58
C PHE A 37 -20.60 -23.97 -8.72
N LEU A 38 -19.59 -24.37 -7.95
CA LEU A 38 -18.81 -23.49 -7.07
C LEU A 38 -17.99 -22.42 -7.82
N SER A 39 -17.66 -22.65 -9.09
CA SER A 39 -16.95 -21.67 -9.94
C SER A 39 -17.89 -20.73 -10.72
N LEU A 40 -19.17 -21.07 -10.85
CA LEU A 40 -20.19 -20.24 -11.50
C LEU A 40 -20.91 -19.29 -10.53
N PHE A 41 -20.86 -19.54 -9.22
CA PHE A 41 -21.28 -18.56 -8.22
C PHE A 41 -20.08 -17.71 -7.82
N PRO A 42 -20.06 -16.39 -8.11
CA PRO A 42 -19.09 -15.52 -7.46
C PRO A 42 -19.30 -15.67 -5.96
N SER A 43 -18.21 -15.91 -5.22
CA SER A 43 -18.18 -15.73 -3.78
C SER A 43 -18.64 -14.31 -3.52
N VAL A 44 -19.92 -14.11 -3.22
CA VAL A 44 -20.39 -12.87 -2.63
C VAL A 44 -19.83 -12.91 -1.22
N SER A 45 -18.56 -12.52 -1.07
CA SER A 45 -18.01 -12.18 0.22
C SER A 45 -18.76 -10.94 0.64
N LEU A 46 -19.84 -11.15 1.40
CA LEU A 46 -20.41 -10.09 2.19
C LEU A 46 -19.34 -9.72 3.22
N GLN A 47 -18.48 -8.77 2.85
CA GLN A 47 -17.43 -8.29 3.73
C GLN A 47 -18.05 -7.76 5.01
N CYS A 48 -17.42 -8.09 6.15
CA CYS A 48 -17.82 -7.54 7.43
C CYS A 48 -17.64 -6.02 7.43
N LYS A 49 -18.72 -5.27 7.66
CA LYS A 49 -18.71 -3.79 7.65
C LYS A 49 -18.62 -3.19 9.06
N ILE A 50 -17.98 -3.88 10.00
CA ILE A 50 -17.89 -3.42 11.38
C ILE A 50 -17.11 -2.10 11.50
N LEU A 51 -16.00 -1.97 10.78
CA LEU A 51 -15.17 -0.76 10.78
C LEU A 51 -15.96 0.47 10.32
N LYS A 52 -16.89 0.29 9.38
CA LYS A 52 -17.82 1.35 8.96
C LYS A 52 -18.73 1.79 10.12
N CYS A 53 -19.35 0.84 10.83
CA CYS A 53 -20.17 1.15 12.00
C CYS A 53 -19.38 1.91 13.07
N ASN A 54 -18.12 1.51 13.32
CA ASN A 54 -17.24 2.17 14.28
C ASN A 54 -16.97 3.62 13.84
N SER A 55 -16.63 3.83 12.56
CA SER A 55 -16.33 5.16 12.02
C SER A 55 -17.53 6.11 12.09
N GLU A 56 -18.75 5.62 11.82
CA GLU A 56 -19.98 6.41 11.86
C GLU A 56 -20.33 6.83 13.31
N PHE A 57 -20.13 5.93 14.28
CA PHE A 57 -20.32 6.24 15.71
C PHE A 57 -19.39 7.36 16.16
N TRP A 58 -18.08 7.24 15.93
CA TRP A 58 -17.11 8.26 16.34
C TRP A 58 -17.29 9.59 15.60
N ALA A 59 -17.71 9.56 14.34
CA ALA A 59 -18.07 10.79 13.62
C ALA A 59 -19.25 11.51 14.30
N SER A 60 -20.23 10.77 14.80
CA SER A 60 -21.39 11.34 15.49
C SER A 60 -21.12 11.82 16.92
N THR A 61 -20.05 11.34 17.56
CA THR A 61 -19.64 11.75 18.93
C THR A 61 -18.43 12.69 18.97
N SER A 62 -17.89 13.05 17.80
CA SER A 62 -16.67 13.87 17.64
C SER A 62 -16.80 15.33 18.15
N ASN A 63 -18.03 15.80 18.37
CA ASN A 63 -18.30 16.99 19.14
C ASN A 63 -18.89 16.53 20.47
N SER A 64 -18.32 16.99 21.59
CA SER A 64 -18.85 16.77 22.95
C SER A 64 -20.23 17.41 23.10
N GLY A 65 -21.24 16.78 22.52
CA GLY A 65 -22.65 17.16 22.59
C GLY A 65 -23.26 16.73 23.93
N PRO A 66 -24.49 17.19 24.23
CA PRO A 66 -25.25 16.75 25.40
C PRO A 66 -25.30 15.21 25.50
N GLU A 67 -25.35 14.65 26.72
CA GLU A 67 -25.44 13.20 26.96
C GLU A 67 -26.57 12.51 26.14
N GLU A 68 -27.63 13.25 25.81
CA GLU A 68 -28.73 12.83 24.97
C GLU A 68 -28.35 12.55 23.50
N GLU A 69 -27.40 13.31 22.94
CA GLU A 69 -26.83 13.09 21.61
C GLU A 69 -25.92 11.86 21.59
N PHE A 70 -25.17 11.63 22.68
CA PHE A 70 -24.32 10.46 22.84
C PHE A 70 -25.13 9.16 22.89
N CYS A 71 -26.19 9.10 23.70
CA CYS A 71 -27.06 7.92 23.74
C CYS A 71 -27.77 7.67 22.40
N THR A 72 -28.09 8.72 21.65
CA THR A 72 -28.68 8.64 20.32
C THR A 72 -27.70 8.05 19.29
N ALA A 73 -26.44 8.47 19.34
CA ALA A 73 -25.35 7.88 18.55
C ALA A 73 -25.09 6.42 18.94
N LEU A 74 -25.07 6.10 20.24
CA LEU A 74 -24.81 4.75 20.73
C LEU A 74 -25.92 3.76 20.34
N ARG A 75 -27.19 4.21 20.31
CA ARG A 75 -28.32 3.42 19.79
C ARG A 75 -28.20 3.17 18.29
N ALA A 76 -27.73 4.15 17.51
CA ALA A 76 -27.48 3.99 16.08
C ALA A 76 -26.32 3.01 15.81
N TYR A 77 -25.25 3.10 16.59
CA TYR A 77 -24.10 2.20 16.53
C TYR A 77 -24.51 0.75 16.83
N ASN A 78 -25.24 0.50 17.92
CA ASN A 78 -25.78 -0.83 18.24
C ASN A 78 -26.62 -1.42 17.09
N SER A 79 -27.46 -0.58 16.47
CA SER A 79 -28.29 -0.99 15.33
C SER A 79 -27.45 -1.35 14.10
N CYS A 80 -26.38 -0.60 13.83
CA CYS A 80 -25.44 -0.88 12.75
C CYS A 80 -24.72 -2.21 12.96
N VAL A 81 -24.12 -2.42 14.15
CA VAL A 81 -23.41 -3.65 14.52
C VAL A 81 -24.32 -4.88 14.41
N ARG A 82 -25.54 -4.81 14.96
CA ARG A 82 -26.52 -5.92 14.85
C ARG A 82 -26.87 -6.25 13.40
N ARG A 83 -26.92 -5.26 12.51
CA ARG A 83 -27.24 -5.47 11.08
C ARG A 83 -26.12 -6.20 10.33
N THR A 84 -24.86 -6.07 10.79
CA THR A 84 -23.70 -6.75 10.20
C THR A 84 -23.39 -8.11 10.84
N ALA A 85 -24.18 -8.57 11.82
CA ALA A 85 -23.92 -9.79 12.59
C ALA A 85 -23.77 -11.07 11.73
N ARG A 86 -24.50 -11.18 10.62
CA ARG A 86 -24.41 -12.35 9.72
C ARG A 86 -23.08 -12.42 8.97
N THR A 87 -22.53 -11.27 8.62
CA THR A 87 -21.32 -11.12 7.79
C THR A 87 -20.06 -11.04 8.63
N CYS A 88 -20.20 -10.75 9.93
CA CYS A 88 -19.10 -10.52 10.88
C CYS A 88 -18.92 -11.63 11.93
N ARG A 89 -19.47 -12.83 11.72
CA ARG A 89 -19.45 -13.91 12.75
C ARG A 89 -18.06 -14.29 13.24
N GLY A 90 -17.05 -14.25 12.35
CA GLY A 90 -15.65 -14.57 12.66
C GLY A 90 -14.75 -13.35 12.85
N ASP A 91 -15.33 -12.15 12.92
CA ASP A 91 -14.57 -10.91 13.05
C ASP A 91 -14.41 -10.55 14.53
N LEU A 92 -13.16 -10.41 15.00
CA LEU A 92 -12.88 -10.08 16.39
C LEU A 92 -13.37 -8.68 16.77
N ALA A 93 -13.23 -7.69 15.88
CA ALA A 93 -13.65 -6.32 16.13
C ALA A 93 -15.17 -6.22 16.28
N TYR A 94 -15.95 -7.07 15.59
CA TYR A 94 -17.39 -7.20 15.79
C TYR A 94 -17.74 -7.65 17.21
N HIS A 95 -17.09 -8.70 17.72
CA HIS A 95 -17.35 -9.19 19.07
C HIS A 95 -16.89 -8.18 20.14
N SER A 96 -15.74 -7.53 19.93
CA SER A 96 -15.27 -6.43 20.78
C SER A 96 -16.25 -5.26 20.80
N ALA A 97 -16.77 -4.84 19.64
CA ALA A 97 -17.76 -3.78 19.52
C ALA A 97 -19.07 -4.15 20.21
N GLN A 98 -19.55 -5.39 20.04
CA GLN A 98 -20.79 -5.86 20.65
C GLN A 98 -20.74 -5.77 22.18
N HIS A 99 -19.64 -6.21 22.80
CA HIS A 99 -19.44 -6.09 24.25
C HIS A 99 -19.25 -4.63 24.68
N GLY A 100 -18.42 -3.85 23.97
CA GLY A 100 -18.15 -2.45 24.31
C GLY A 100 -19.40 -1.57 24.25
N ILE A 101 -20.34 -1.83 23.34
CA ILE A 101 -21.63 -1.11 23.28
C ILE A 101 -22.44 -1.34 24.54
N GLU A 102 -22.48 -2.58 25.05
CA GLU A 102 -23.29 -2.92 26.23
C GLU A 102 -22.70 -2.26 27.49
N ASP A 103 -21.38 -2.24 27.62
CA ASP A 103 -20.66 -1.52 28.68
C ASP A 103 -20.92 -0.01 28.60
N LEU A 104 -20.78 0.60 27.41
CA LEU A 104 -21.02 2.04 27.22
C LEU A 104 -22.47 2.44 27.52
N MET A 105 -23.45 1.60 27.14
CA MET A 105 -24.86 1.84 27.45
C MET A 105 -25.10 1.86 28.97
N SER A 106 -24.40 1.00 29.71
CA SER A 106 -24.49 0.94 31.18
C SER A 106 -23.78 2.12 31.86
N GLN A 107 -22.60 2.51 31.38
CA GLN A 107 -21.81 3.61 31.95
C GLN A 107 -22.51 4.97 31.82
N HIS A 108 -23.21 5.17 30.71
CA HIS A 108 -23.91 6.44 30.42
C HIS A 108 -25.42 6.39 30.70
N ASN A 109 -25.93 5.35 31.39
CA ASN A 109 -27.35 5.17 31.69
C ASN A 109 -28.28 5.35 30.46
N CYS A 110 -27.82 4.91 29.29
CA CYS A 110 -28.57 5.07 28.05
C CYS A 110 -29.73 4.06 27.97
N SER A 111 -30.94 4.53 27.68
CA SER A 111 -32.05 3.64 27.32
C SER A 111 -31.74 2.86 26.03
N LYS A 112 -32.08 1.57 25.99
CA LYS A 112 -31.99 0.73 24.78
C LYS A 112 -33.01 1.13 23.71
N GLU A 113 -34.04 1.89 24.09
CA GLU A 113 -35.14 2.34 23.23
C GLU A 113 -35.11 3.88 23.11
N GLY A 114 -35.18 4.41 21.88
CA GLY A 114 -35.15 5.86 21.61
C GLY A 114 -34.76 6.21 20.17
N PRO A 115 -34.77 7.51 19.79
CA PRO A 115 -34.51 7.97 18.42
C PRO A 115 -33.06 7.72 17.97
N THR A 116 -32.82 7.05 16.85
CA THR A 116 -31.45 6.85 16.31
C THR A 116 -31.04 7.99 15.39
N SER A 117 -29.74 8.35 15.36
CA SER A 117 -29.22 9.28 14.36
C SER A 117 -29.47 8.73 12.94
N GLN A 118 -29.98 9.57 12.04
CA GLN A 118 -30.25 9.20 10.65
C GLN A 118 -28.93 9.05 9.88
N PRO A 119 -28.80 8.08 8.95
CA PRO A 119 -27.66 8.05 8.03
C PRO A 119 -27.69 9.32 7.20
N ARG A 120 -26.64 10.15 7.28
CA ARG A 120 -26.55 11.40 6.52
C ARG A 120 -26.52 11.06 5.02
N ALA A 121 -27.67 11.16 4.36
CA ALA A 121 -27.75 11.17 2.91
C ALA A 121 -26.99 12.40 2.39
N ARG A 122 -26.27 12.22 1.29
CA ARG A 122 -25.44 13.23 0.63
C ARG A 122 -26.24 14.50 0.37
N THR A 123 -25.98 15.55 1.12
CA THR A 123 -26.42 16.91 0.77
C THR A 123 -25.16 17.76 0.57
N SER A 124 -25.08 18.37 -0.61
CA SER A 124 -24.03 19.29 -1.05
C SER A 124 -23.71 20.37 -0.02
N LEU A 125 -22.44 20.50 0.37
CA LEU A 125 -21.98 21.64 1.17
C LEU A 125 -22.00 22.94 0.33
N PRO A 126 -22.30 24.10 0.94
CA PRO A 126 -22.15 25.41 0.29
C PRO A 126 -20.66 25.75 0.04
N PRO A 127 -20.37 26.70 -0.87
CA PRO A 127 -19.01 27.02 -1.26
C PRO A 127 -18.17 27.64 -0.12
N PRO A 128 -16.84 27.45 -0.13
CA PRO A 128 -15.96 27.91 0.94
C PRO A 128 -15.82 29.44 0.93
N PRO A 129 -15.71 30.09 2.11
CA PRO A 129 -15.38 31.51 2.20
C PRO A 129 -13.89 31.76 1.84
N PRO A 130 -13.53 32.99 1.44
CA PRO A 130 -12.19 33.34 0.96
C PRO A 130 -11.11 33.24 2.06
N PRO A 131 -9.82 33.05 1.67
CA PRO A 131 -8.75 32.73 2.60
C PRO A 131 -8.40 33.92 3.49
N LEU A 132 -8.50 33.72 4.81
CA LEU A 132 -7.93 34.60 5.81
C LEU A 132 -6.43 34.31 5.95
N LEU A 133 -5.64 35.39 6.00
CA LEU A 133 -4.19 35.41 6.19
C LEU A 133 -3.73 34.63 7.44
N PRO A 134 -2.50 34.08 7.44
CA PRO A 134 -2.02 33.21 8.50
C PRO A 134 -1.67 34.02 9.77
N GLY A 135 -2.65 34.14 10.66
CA GLY A 135 -2.44 34.55 12.04
C GLY A 135 -1.82 33.41 12.85
N SER A 136 -0.63 33.67 13.36
CA SER A 136 0.16 32.88 14.31
C SER A 136 -0.65 32.22 15.43
N GLN A 137 -0.23 30.99 15.78
CA GLN A 137 -0.64 30.12 16.92
C GLN A 137 -1.68 29.03 16.59
N GLU A 138 -1.28 28.04 15.78
CA GLU A 138 -1.71 26.65 16.07
C GLU A 138 -1.21 26.32 17.48
N ARG A 139 -2.12 26.24 18.46
CA ARG A 139 -1.80 25.75 19.82
C ARG A 139 -1.09 24.41 19.71
N SER A 140 0.18 24.42 20.10
CA SER A 140 1.03 23.23 20.15
C SER A 140 0.83 22.54 21.50
N ASP A 141 -0.24 21.76 21.65
CA ASP A 141 -0.61 21.12 22.93
C ASP A 141 0.20 19.85 23.26
N GLY A 142 1.51 19.82 22.93
CA GLY A 142 2.41 18.72 23.25
C GLY A 142 3.70 19.21 23.92
N PRO A 143 4.31 18.44 24.86
CA PRO A 143 5.59 18.78 25.47
C PRO A 143 6.66 19.03 24.41
N GLU A 144 7.53 20.02 24.63
CA GLU A 144 8.62 20.37 23.70
C GLU A 144 9.52 19.16 23.38
N VAL A 145 9.66 18.24 24.35
CA VAL A 145 10.37 16.96 24.24
C VAL A 145 9.79 16.04 23.15
N CYS A 146 8.48 16.10 22.91
CA CYS A 146 7.79 15.28 21.91
C CYS A 146 7.80 15.90 20.50
N HIS A 147 8.53 17.00 20.31
CA HIS A 147 8.68 17.64 19.02
C HIS A 147 10.15 17.59 18.58
N TYR A 148 10.44 16.78 17.57
CA TYR A 148 11.80 16.55 17.07
C TYR A 148 12.56 17.87 16.84
N GLU A 149 12.03 18.76 16.01
CA GLU A 149 12.67 20.04 15.67
C GLU A 149 12.86 20.98 16.86
N ARG A 150 12.01 20.90 17.89
CA ARG A 150 12.11 21.76 19.08
C ARG A 150 12.95 21.15 20.19
N SER A 151 13.10 19.83 20.19
CA SER A 151 14.00 19.12 21.10
C SER A 151 15.47 19.33 20.75
N LEU A 152 15.78 19.78 19.52
CA LEU A 152 17.13 20.12 19.10
C LEU A 152 17.64 21.38 19.83
N PRO A 153 18.90 21.39 20.29
CA PRO A 153 19.48 22.57 20.94
C PRO A 153 19.42 23.82 20.03
N ARG A 154 19.09 24.99 20.58
CA ARG A 154 18.93 26.23 19.79
C ARG A 154 20.13 26.64 18.92
N ASN A 155 21.31 26.09 19.17
CA ASN A 155 22.55 26.39 18.44
C ASN A 155 22.95 25.30 17.42
N THR A 156 22.15 24.24 17.22
CA THR A 156 22.45 23.22 16.19
C THR A 156 21.93 23.66 14.82
N SER A 157 22.68 23.31 13.77
CA SER A 157 22.21 23.46 12.39
C SER A 157 20.88 22.71 12.18
N PRO A 158 19.98 23.20 11.31
CA PRO A 158 18.77 22.48 10.97
C PRO A 158 19.09 21.06 10.51
N PRO A 159 18.27 20.07 10.88
CA PRO A 159 18.52 18.68 10.52
C PRO A 159 18.41 18.50 9.00
N ASN A 160 19.28 17.67 8.45
CA ASN A 160 19.21 17.28 7.04
C ASN A 160 18.04 16.32 6.85
N TYR A 161 17.10 16.70 6.00
CA TYR A 161 15.97 15.86 5.62
C TYR A 161 16.23 15.17 4.30
N THR A 162 16.08 13.85 4.31
CA THR A 162 16.11 13.00 3.13
C THR A 162 14.69 12.62 2.72
N HIS A 163 14.56 12.07 1.52
CA HIS A 163 13.29 11.66 0.97
C HIS A 163 13.38 10.28 0.32
N CYS A 164 12.37 9.45 0.53
CA CYS A 164 12.17 8.20 -0.22
C CYS A 164 10.79 8.22 -0.88
N GLY A 165 10.70 7.71 -2.11
CA GLY A 165 9.46 7.61 -2.87
C GLY A 165 9.30 6.23 -3.50
N PHE A 166 8.07 5.72 -3.54
CA PHE A 166 7.71 4.42 -4.09
C PHE A 166 6.36 4.51 -4.82
N PHE A 167 6.35 4.35 -6.14
CA PHE A 167 5.18 4.67 -6.97
C PHE A 167 5.25 3.93 -8.32
N GLY A 168 4.13 3.83 -9.04
CA GLY A 168 4.15 3.25 -10.39
C GLY A 168 4.41 1.74 -10.40
N ASP A 169 5.18 1.28 -11.38
CA ASP A 169 5.62 -0.11 -11.54
C ASP A 169 6.95 -0.42 -10.85
N PRO A 170 6.86 -0.68 -9.54
CA PRO A 170 7.24 0.33 -8.57
C PRO A 170 8.64 0.88 -8.84
N HIS A 171 8.65 2.16 -9.12
CA HIS A 171 9.82 3.01 -9.13
C HIS A 171 10.13 3.45 -7.70
N LEU A 172 11.37 3.24 -7.31
CA LEU A 172 11.91 3.55 -6.00
C LEU A 172 12.93 4.68 -6.14
N ARG A 173 12.72 5.76 -5.38
CA ARG A 173 13.75 6.74 -5.03
C ARG A 173 14.19 6.46 -3.60
N THR A 174 15.45 6.11 -3.39
CA THR A 174 16.00 5.87 -2.04
C THR A 174 16.29 7.18 -1.31
N PHE A 175 16.56 7.11 0.00
CA PHE A 175 17.04 8.25 0.79
C PHE A 175 18.37 8.83 0.28
N GLY A 176 19.16 8.03 -0.44
CA GLY A 176 20.39 8.45 -1.11
C GLY A 176 20.18 9.05 -2.51
N ASP A 177 18.94 9.29 -2.91
CA ASP A 177 18.54 9.75 -4.25
C ASP A 177 18.81 8.76 -5.40
N ASP A 178 19.04 7.49 -5.10
CA ASP A 178 19.13 6.47 -6.16
C ASP A 178 17.73 6.15 -6.69
N PHE A 179 17.60 6.15 -8.02
CA PHE A 179 16.37 5.80 -8.71
C PHE A 179 16.47 4.41 -9.33
N GLN A 180 15.49 3.56 -9.03
CA GLN A 180 15.46 2.17 -9.45
C GLN A 180 14.04 1.79 -9.88
N THR A 181 13.92 0.92 -10.87
CA THR A 181 12.64 0.28 -11.23
C THR A 181 12.71 -1.16 -10.77
N CYS A 182 11.70 -1.62 -10.04
CA CYS A 182 11.79 -2.86 -9.29
C CYS A 182 10.59 -3.76 -9.55
N LYS A 183 10.82 -5.07 -9.67
CA LYS A 183 9.72 -6.04 -9.70
C LYS A 183 9.10 -6.19 -8.31
N VAL A 184 9.91 -6.56 -7.31
CA VAL A 184 9.57 -6.67 -5.87
C VAL A 184 8.13 -7.14 -5.61
N GLU A 185 7.75 -8.25 -6.24
CA GLU A 185 6.42 -8.88 -6.09
C GLU A 185 6.23 -9.44 -4.68
N GLY A 186 5.03 -9.32 -4.12
CA GLY A 186 4.74 -9.75 -2.75
C GLY A 186 5.07 -8.67 -1.73
N ALA A 187 5.34 -9.07 -0.49
CA ALA A 187 5.52 -8.15 0.63
C ALA A 187 7.00 -7.78 0.85
N TRP A 188 7.32 -6.50 0.91
CA TRP A 188 8.67 -5.96 1.03
C TRP A 188 8.76 -4.83 2.07
N PRO A 189 9.83 -4.78 2.88
CA PRO A 189 10.04 -3.67 3.81
C PRO A 189 10.65 -2.47 3.07
N LEU A 190 9.95 -1.33 3.09
CA LEU A 190 10.51 -0.06 2.61
C LEU A 190 11.46 0.53 3.65
N ILE A 191 11.02 0.58 4.90
CA ILE A 191 11.75 1.23 6.01
C ILE A 191 11.65 0.31 7.22
N HIS A 192 12.76 0.13 7.92
CA HIS A 192 12.77 -0.47 9.25
C HIS A 192 13.89 0.19 10.06
N ASN A 193 13.51 0.92 11.10
CA ASN A 193 14.46 1.55 12.02
C ASN A 193 13.88 1.52 13.44
N LYS A 194 14.60 2.08 14.43
CA LYS A 194 14.18 2.16 15.84
C LYS A 194 12.80 2.80 16.07
N TYR A 195 12.27 3.56 15.11
CA TYR A 195 11.05 4.37 15.28
C TYR A 195 9.87 3.92 14.40
N LEU A 196 10.15 3.36 13.23
CA LEU A 196 9.16 3.14 12.18
C LEU A 196 9.45 1.85 11.40
N SER A 197 8.40 1.10 11.10
CA SER A 197 8.41 0.04 10.10
C SER A 197 7.41 0.34 9.00
N VAL A 198 7.83 0.28 7.74
CA VAL A 198 6.95 0.45 6.57
C VAL A 198 7.07 -0.78 5.70
N GLN A 199 5.94 -1.43 5.43
CA GLN A 199 5.85 -2.61 4.59
C GLN A 199 4.83 -2.37 3.48
N VAL A 200 5.19 -2.75 2.26
CA VAL A 200 4.34 -2.67 1.07
C VAL A 200 4.11 -4.05 0.50
N THR A 201 2.97 -4.25 -0.16
CA THR A 201 2.71 -5.44 -0.96
C THR A 201 2.44 -5.05 -2.40
N ASN A 202 3.26 -5.58 -3.31
CA ASN A 202 3.12 -5.33 -4.74
C ASN A 202 2.49 -6.53 -5.44
N THR A 203 1.49 -6.26 -6.27
CA THR A 203 0.78 -7.28 -7.05
C THR A 203 1.00 -7.04 -8.53
N PRO A 204 1.10 -8.09 -9.37
CA PRO A 204 1.22 -7.92 -10.81
C PRO A 204 0.03 -7.14 -11.38
N VAL A 205 0.31 -6.13 -12.22
CA VAL A 205 -0.73 -5.30 -12.84
C VAL A 205 -1.56 -6.12 -13.82
N VAL A 206 -0.90 -6.99 -14.58
CA VAL A 206 -1.54 -8.02 -15.40
C VAL A 206 -0.86 -9.38 -15.17
N PRO A 207 -1.62 -10.49 -15.15
CA PRO A 207 -1.05 -11.82 -14.94
C PRO A 207 0.09 -12.14 -15.91
N GLY A 208 1.26 -12.50 -15.39
CA GLY A 208 2.44 -12.86 -16.17
C GLY A 208 3.26 -11.68 -16.70
N SER A 209 2.91 -10.42 -16.39
CA SER A 209 3.78 -9.28 -16.64
C SER A 209 4.86 -9.15 -15.56
N LEU A 210 5.98 -8.52 -15.93
CA LEU A 210 6.99 -8.06 -14.99
C LEU A 210 6.51 -6.84 -14.20
N ALA A 211 5.44 -6.19 -14.69
CA ALA A 211 4.87 -5.01 -14.08
C ALA A 211 4.10 -5.35 -12.80
N THR A 212 4.51 -4.80 -11.67
CA THR A 212 3.80 -4.88 -10.39
C THR A 212 3.36 -3.49 -9.94
N ALA A 213 2.50 -3.38 -8.94
CA ALA A 213 2.18 -2.09 -8.33
C ALA A 213 1.71 -2.29 -6.90
N THR A 214 1.87 -1.26 -6.07
CA THR A 214 1.55 -1.35 -4.65
C THR A 214 0.03 -1.40 -4.44
N SER A 215 -0.44 -2.48 -3.82
CA SER A 215 -1.86 -2.71 -3.52
C SER A 215 -2.18 -2.61 -2.03
N LYS A 216 -1.16 -2.70 -1.18
CA LYS A 216 -1.31 -2.67 0.28
C LYS A 216 -0.08 -2.04 0.91
N LEU A 217 -0.32 -1.27 1.96
CA LEU A 217 0.68 -0.52 2.69
C LEU A 217 0.36 -0.60 4.19
N THR A 218 1.35 -0.97 4.98
CA THR A 218 1.28 -1.03 6.43
C THR A 218 2.42 -0.22 7.00
N ILE A 219 2.10 0.74 7.88
CA ILE A 219 3.07 1.55 8.60
C ILE A 219 2.86 1.30 10.10
N ILE A 220 3.94 0.97 10.80
CA ILE A 220 3.94 0.77 12.25
C ILE A 220 4.82 1.86 12.85
N PHE A 221 4.20 2.79 13.55
CA PHE A 221 4.87 3.75 14.42
C PHE A 221 5.16 3.03 15.74
N LYS A 222 6.45 2.80 16.03
CA LYS A 222 6.89 2.15 17.26
C LYS A 222 6.62 3.08 18.45
N ASN A 223 6.36 2.49 19.62
CA ASN A 223 6.18 3.24 20.86
C ASN A 223 7.40 4.13 21.14
N PHE A 224 7.18 5.39 21.50
CA PHE A 224 8.25 6.35 21.79
C PHE A 224 7.97 7.07 23.12
N GLN A 225 8.96 7.02 24.02
CA GLN A 225 8.85 7.35 25.45
C GLN A 225 7.98 8.58 25.71
N GLU A 226 6.92 8.38 26.52
CA GLU A 226 5.96 9.40 27.00
C GLU A 226 5.21 10.23 25.94
N CYS A 227 5.52 10.06 24.65
CA CYS A 227 4.97 10.88 23.58
C CYS A 227 3.84 10.19 22.82
N VAL A 228 4.07 8.99 22.30
CA VAL A 228 3.09 8.30 21.45
C VAL A 228 3.08 6.81 21.74
N ASP A 229 1.89 6.22 21.79
CA ASP A 229 1.72 4.77 21.84
C ASP A 229 2.02 4.16 20.46
N GLN A 230 2.23 2.85 20.42
CA GLN A 230 2.39 2.15 19.15
C GLN A 230 1.12 2.31 18.30
N LYS A 231 1.26 2.80 17.07
CA LYS A 231 0.16 2.97 16.12
C LYS A 231 0.43 2.22 14.83
N MET A 232 -0.62 1.60 14.29
CA MET A 232 -0.58 0.94 12.98
C MET A 232 -1.48 1.72 12.02
N TYR A 233 -0.93 2.14 10.89
CA TYR A 233 -1.70 2.63 9.76
C TYR A 233 -1.72 1.55 8.68
N HIS A 234 -2.90 1.30 8.12
CA HIS A 234 -3.09 0.30 7.08
C HIS A 234 -3.92 0.90 5.95
N ALA A 235 -3.46 0.73 4.72
CA ALA A 235 -4.18 1.11 3.52
C ALA A 235 -4.11 -0.02 2.50
N GLU A 236 -5.18 -0.21 1.76
CA GLU A 236 -5.23 -1.10 0.61
C GLU A 236 -5.96 -0.43 -0.56
N THR A 237 -5.88 -1.04 -1.74
CA THR A 237 -6.60 -0.54 -2.92
C THR A 237 -8.09 -0.31 -2.59
N ASP A 238 -8.58 0.88 -2.90
CA ASP A 238 -9.95 1.35 -2.66
C ASP A 238 -10.27 1.67 -1.18
N GLU A 239 -9.30 1.49 -0.28
CA GLU A 239 -9.43 1.76 1.15
C GLU A 239 -8.22 2.57 1.66
N LEU A 240 -8.31 3.89 1.55
CA LEU A 240 -7.34 4.83 2.11
C LEU A 240 -7.94 5.58 3.31
N PRO A 241 -7.77 5.07 4.56
CA PRO A 241 -8.43 5.62 5.73
C PRO A 241 -7.77 6.92 6.24
N ALA A 242 -8.59 7.82 6.78
CA ALA A 242 -8.15 9.04 7.46
C ALA A 242 -7.80 8.81 8.96
N ALA A 243 -7.44 7.59 9.34
CA ALA A 243 -7.22 7.16 10.72
C ALA A 243 -6.27 5.96 10.79
N PHE A 244 -5.75 5.69 11.98
CA PHE A 244 -5.03 4.46 12.31
C PHE A 244 -5.99 3.26 12.37
N ALA A 245 -5.43 2.05 12.41
CA ALA A 245 -6.18 0.78 12.40
C ALA A 245 -7.12 0.63 13.63
N ASP A 246 -6.82 1.30 14.73
CA ASP A 246 -7.67 1.39 15.92
C ASP A 246 -8.77 2.47 15.81
N GLY A 247 -8.83 3.19 14.69
CA GLY A 247 -9.76 4.29 14.44
C GLY A 247 -9.31 5.66 14.97
N SER A 248 -8.20 5.72 15.71
CA SER A 248 -7.67 6.99 16.22
C SER A 248 -7.04 7.83 15.11
N LYS A 249 -7.02 9.17 15.27
CA LYS A 249 -6.37 10.10 14.33
C LYS A 249 -5.06 10.67 14.86
N ASN A 250 -4.70 10.33 16.10
CA ASN A 250 -3.52 10.83 16.79
C ASN A 250 -2.72 9.69 17.44
N GLY A 251 -1.59 10.01 18.08
CA GLY A 251 -0.68 9.06 18.71
C GLY A 251 -1.15 8.43 20.04
N GLY A 252 -2.44 8.52 20.41
CA GLY A 252 -2.98 7.99 21.67
C GLY A 252 -3.49 9.08 22.62
N ASP A 253 -3.38 8.83 23.92
CA ASP A 253 -3.87 9.75 24.98
C ASP A 253 -2.74 10.44 25.76
N ARG A 254 -1.49 10.13 25.41
CA ARG A 254 -0.30 10.73 26.04
C ARG A 254 -0.20 12.22 25.74
N HIS A 255 0.56 12.95 26.55
CA HIS A 255 0.82 14.38 26.35
C HIS A 255 1.41 14.70 24.96
N GLY A 256 2.17 13.78 24.35
CA GLY A 256 2.69 13.93 22.99
C GLY A 256 1.75 13.43 21.88
N ALA A 257 0.53 12.99 22.15
CA ALA A 257 -0.29 12.28 21.16
C ALA A 257 -0.53 13.08 19.87
N ASN A 258 -0.71 14.41 19.97
CA ASN A 258 -0.95 15.28 18.83
C ASN A 258 0.27 15.48 17.92
N THR A 259 1.44 14.97 18.32
CA THR A 259 2.67 15.01 17.51
C THR A 259 2.69 13.93 16.44
N LEU A 260 1.86 12.89 16.56
CA LEU A 260 1.57 11.93 15.50
C LEU A 260 0.12 12.15 15.06
N ARG A 261 -0.14 12.47 13.79
CA ARG A 261 -1.49 12.73 13.29
C ARG A 261 -1.72 12.24 11.87
N VAL A 262 -2.91 11.74 11.58
CA VAL A 262 -3.38 11.41 10.23
C VAL A 262 -4.27 12.54 9.71
N VAL A 263 -3.91 13.11 8.57
CA VAL A 263 -4.57 14.24 7.94
C VAL A 263 -5.02 13.85 6.54
N GLU A 264 -6.33 13.76 6.33
CA GLU A 264 -6.89 13.55 5.01
C GLU A 264 -6.89 14.86 4.22
N LYS A 265 -6.20 14.89 3.08
CA LYS A 265 -6.11 16.05 2.19
C LYS A 265 -7.15 15.97 1.08
N VAL A 266 -7.35 14.77 0.52
CA VAL A 266 -8.38 14.48 -0.47
C VAL A 266 -9.10 13.21 -0.03
N PRO A 267 -10.43 13.25 0.17
CA PRO A 267 -11.19 12.12 0.67
C PRO A 267 -10.93 10.81 -0.09
N GLY A 268 -10.44 9.80 0.63
CA GLY A 268 -10.13 8.47 0.06
C GLY A 268 -9.06 8.44 -1.04
N GLN A 269 -8.30 9.52 -1.26
CA GLN A 269 -7.29 9.59 -2.32
C GLN A 269 -5.93 10.11 -1.87
N HIS A 270 -5.88 10.96 -0.84
CA HIS A 270 -4.62 11.55 -0.37
C HIS A 270 -4.66 11.75 1.14
N VAL A 271 -3.76 11.04 1.83
CA VAL A 271 -3.56 11.13 3.28
C VAL A 271 -2.10 11.50 3.57
N GLU A 272 -1.93 12.44 4.50
CA GLU A 272 -0.66 12.80 5.10
C GLU A 272 -0.60 12.31 6.53
N ILE A 273 0.44 11.58 6.90
CA ILE A 273 0.71 11.17 8.28
C ILE A 273 1.91 11.97 8.77
N GLN A 274 1.68 12.80 9.79
CA GLN A 274 2.69 13.70 10.33
C GLN A 274 3.16 13.16 11.68
N ALA A 275 4.37 12.64 11.73
CA ALA A 275 5.04 12.13 12.91
C ALA A 275 6.11 13.14 13.38
N ARG A 276 5.64 14.28 13.90
CA ARG A 276 6.45 15.42 14.34
C ARG A 276 7.43 15.05 15.46
N TYR A 277 7.15 14.02 16.26
CA TYR A 277 8.04 13.53 17.31
C TYR A 277 9.35 12.91 16.81
N ILE A 278 9.37 12.45 15.55
CA ILE A 278 10.57 11.94 14.85
C ILE A 278 10.83 12.73 13.56
N GLY A 279 10.30 13.95 13.46
CA GLY A 279 10.51 14.83 12.29
C GLY A 279 10.04 14.24 10.96
N THR A 280 9.16 13.26 10.96
CA THR A 280 8.83 12.47 9.77
C THR A 280 7.46 12.88 9.20
N THR A 281 7.36 12.97 7.87
CA THR A 281 6.08 13.18 7.18
C THR A 281 5.95 12.14 6.08
N ILE A 282 4.84 11.40 6.09
CA ILE A 282 4.52 10.37 5.11
C ILE A 282 3.31 10.81 4.31
N VAL A 283 3.37 10.63 3.00
CA VAL A 283 2.28 10.85 2.06
C VAL A 283 1.90 9.50 1.47
N VAL A 284 0.61 9.18 1.54
CA VAL A 284 0.03 8.02 0.86
C VAL A 284 -1.08 8.52 -0.05
N ARG A 285 -1.04 8.13 -1.33
CA ARG A 285 -2.09 8.45 -2.29
C ARG A 285 -2.61 7.19 -2.95
N GLN A 286 -3.88 7.20 -3.32
CA GLN A 286 -4.43 6.23 -4.24
C GLN A 286 -4.51 6.84 -5.65
N VAL A 287 -3.89 6.18 -6.62
CA VAL A 287 -3.90 6.55 -8.03
C VAL A 287 -4.45 5.38 -8.83
N GLY A 288 -5.64 5.57 -9.41
CA GLY A 288 -6.37 4.47 -10.01
C GLY A 288 -6.62 3.37 -8.97
N ARG A 289 -6.01 2.21 -9.18
CA ARG A 289 -6.14 1.03 -8.30
C ARG A 289 -4.92 0.77 -7.42
N TYR A 290 -3.93 1.67 -7.41
CA TYR A 290 -2.66 1.42 -6.75
C TYR A 290 -2.31 2.55 -5.80
N LEU A 291 -1.47 2.24 -4.82
CA LEU A 291 -1.00 3.19 -3.82
C LEU A 291 0.36 3.76 -4.24
N THR A 292 0.58 5.03 -3.95
CA THR A 292 1.92 5.64 -3.96
C THR A 292 2.31 6.00 -2.53
N PHE A 293 3.61 5.93 -2.26
CA PHE A 293 4.20 6.24 -0.97
C PHE A 293 5.33 7.25 -1.17
N ALA A 294 5.37 8.25 -0.29
CA ALA A 294 6.47 9.18 -0.22
C ALA A 294 6.72 9.54 1.25
N VAL A 295 7.97 9.74 1.62
CA VAL A 295 8.34 10.08 3.00
C VAL A 295 9.45 11.13 3.01
N ARG A 296 9.36 12.07 3.94
CA ARG A 296 10.44 12.94 4.41
C ARG A 296 10.86 12.46 5.79
N MET A 297 12.15 12.24 6.01
CA MET A 297 12.68 11.79 7.30
C MET A 297 14.04 12.45 7.57
N PRO A 298 14.37 12.81 8.83
CA PRO A 298 15.71 13.27 9.17
C PRO A 298 16.75 12.17 8.97
N GLU A 299 17.95 12.52 8.51
CA GLU A 299 19.05 11.59 8.26
C GLU A 299 19.41 10.73 9.49
N GLU A 300 19.40 11.31 10.69
CA GLU A 300 19.67 10.58 11.94
C GLU A 300 18.60 9.53 12.27
N VAL A 301 17.33 9.79 11.92
CA VAL A 301 16.20 8.87 12.10
C VAL A 301 16.25 7.77 11.03
N VAL A 302 16.68 8.09 9.81
CA VAL A 302 16.91 7.08 8.76
C VAL A 302 17.98 6.08 9.20
N ASN A 303 19.09 6.58 9.75
CA ASN A 303 20.26 5.77 10.10
C ASN A 303 20.18 5.10 11.48
N SER A 304 19.09 5.28 12.23
CA SER A 304 18.90 4.67 13.55
C SER A 304 18.40 3.22 13.44
N VAL A 305 19.21 2.32 12.86
CA VAL A 305 18.87 0.90 12.71
C VAL A 305 18.93 0.17 14.06
N GLU A 306 18.10 -0.86 14.27
CA GLU A 306 18.11 -1.64 15.51
C GLU A 306 19.39 -2.49 15.64
N GLU A 307 19.93 -2.59 16.84
CA GLU A 307 21.12 -3.38 17.13
C GLU A 307 20.81 -4.88 16.94
N GLY A 308 21.52 -5.53 16.02
CA GLY A 308 21.33 -6.95 15.68
C GLY A 308 20.52 -7.19 14.40
N ASP A 309 20.02 -6.14 13.75
CA ASP A 309 19.38 -6.27 12.44
C ASP A 309 20.43 -6.26 11.32
N ASN A 310 20.92 -7.45 10.96
CA ASN A 310 21.84 -7.67 9.84
C ASN A 310 21.12 -7.79 8.49
N GLN A 311 19.85 -7.38 8.40
CA GLN A 311 19.06 -7.50 7.17
C GLN A 311 19.25 -6.28 6.28
N ASP A 312 20.11 -6.39 5.26
CA ASP A 312 20.34 -5.37 4.21
C ASP A 312 19.14 -5.20 3.23
N LEU A 313 17.90 -5.39 3.68
CA LEU A 313 16.73 -5.51 2.80
C LEU A 313 15.73 -4.34 2.87
N TYR A 314 16.10 -3.20 3.44
CA TYR A 314 15.19 -2.04 3.45
C TYR A 314 15.33 -1.24 2.16
N LEU A 315 14.28 -1.25 1.35
CA LEU A 315 14.32 -0.69 0.00
C LEU A 315 14.67 0.81 0.00
N CYS A 316 14.09 1.61 0.91
CA CYS A 316 14.39 3.05 0.95
C CYS A 316 15.86 3.36 1.33
N LEU A 317 16.56 2.44 2.00
CA LEU A 317 17.94 2.63 2.42
C LEU A 317 18.94 2.05 1.41
N HIS A 318 18.72 0.81 0.96
CA HIS A 318 19.68 0.05 0.14
C HIS A 318 19.26 -0.13 -1.33
N GLY A 319 18.04 0.26 -1.67
CA GLY A 319 17.44 -0.03 -2.96
C GLY A 319 16.96 -1.48 -3.07
N CYS A 320 16.53 -1.84 -4.27
CA CYS A 320 16.06 -3.18 -4.58
C CYS A 320 17.23 -4.16 -4.74
N PRO A 321 17.09 -5.44 -4.34
CA PRO A 321 18.07 -6.48 -4.64
C PRO A 321 18.34 -6.56 -6.15
N ALA A 322 19.58 -6.89 -6.55
CA ALA A 322 19.98 -6.86 -7.96
C ALA A 322 19.12 -7.76 -8.86
N ASN A 323 18.64 -8.90 -8.36
CA ASN A 323 17.75 -9.82 -9.06
C ASN A 323 16.29 -9.32 -9.17
N GLN A 324 15.93 -8.26 -8.44
CA GLN A 324 14.63 -7.60 -8.50
C GLN A 324 14.65 -6.31 -9.32
N ARG A 325 15.83 -5.83 -9.74
CA ARG A 325 15.97 -4.61 -10.54
C ARG A 325 15.60 -4.86 -12.00
N ILE A 326 14.84 -3.95 -12.59
CA ILE A 326 14.49 -3.96 -14.01
C ILE A 326 15.36 -2.95 -14.75
N ASP A 327 16.08 -3.42 -15.76
CA ASP A 327 16.88 -2.54 -16.62
C ASP A 327 16.01 -1.87 -17.68
N PHE A 328 15.69 -0.60 -17.44
CA PHE A 328 14.88 0.23 -18.33
C PHE A 328 15.48 0.38 -19.73
N ARG A 329 16.81 0.42 -19.88
CA ARG A 329 17.46 0.60 -21.19
C ARG A 329 17.24 -0.61 -22.07
N ASN A 330 17.43 -1.79 -21.50
CA ASN A 330 17.15 -3.05 -22.17
C ASN A 330 15.67 -3.19 -22.52
N PHE A 331 14.78 -2.73 -21.64
CA PHE A 331 13.35 -2.70 -21.93
C PHE A 331 13.02 -1.75 -23.09
N ARG A 332 13.56 -0.53 -23.09
CA ARG A 332 13.37 0.47 -24.15
C ARG A 332 13.90 -0.01 -25.50
N ALA A 333 15.08 -0.64 -25.53
CA ALA A 333 15.66 -1.21 -26.75
C ALA A 333 14.73 -2.27 -27.36
N ARG A 334 14.22 -3.19 -26.53
CA ARG A 334 13.26 -4.22 -26.97
C ARG A 334 11.93 -3.63 -27.44
N ALA A 335 11.42 -2.61 -26.76
CA ALA A 335 10.19 -1.93 -27.17
C ALA A 335 10.37 -1.22 -28.53
N ALA A 336 11.52 -0.59 -28.76
CA ALA A 336 11.85 0.04 -30.03
C ALA A 336 12.04 -0.98 -31.17
N GLU A 337 12.69 -2.11 -30.91
CA GLU A 337 12.86 -3.21 -31.88
C GLU A 337 11.53 -3.91 -32.25
N ALA A 338 10.63 -4.08 -31.28
CA ALA A 338 9.30 -4.63 -31.54
C ALA A 338 8.47 -3.74 -32.47
N HIS A 339 8.69 -2.42 -32.42
CA HIS A 339 8.07 -1.46 -33.34
C HIS A 339 8.68 -1.49 -34.74
N SER A 340 10.00 -1.69 -34.88
CA SER A 340 10.66 -1.75 -36.19
C SER A 340 10.49 -3.09 -36.91
N ALA A 341 10.31 -4.19 -36.17
CA ALA A 341 10.13 -5.53 -36.73
C ALA A 341 8.72 -5.84 -37.26
N GLY A 342 7.77 -4.89 -37.22
CA GLY A 342 6.42 -5.05 -37.79
C GLY A 342 5.62 -6.24 -37.21
N ARG A 343 6.07 -6.86 -36.12
CA ARG A 343 5.35 -7.95 -35.45
C ARG A 343 4.21 -7.34 -34.64
N THR A 344 3.13 -7.01 -35.34
CA THR A 344 1.80 -6.97 -34.73
C THR A 344 1.60 -8.29 -34.00
N ARG A 345 1.56 -8.27 -32.66
CA ARG A 345 0.94 -9.36 -31.90
C ARG A 345 -0.50 -9.43 -32.38
N SER A 346 -0.75 -10.31 -33.34
CA SER A 346 -2.08 -10.79 -33.67
C SER A 346 -2.53 -11.69 -32.53
N GLY A 347 -2.91 -11.06 -31.44
CA GLY A 347 -3.53 -11.66 -30.26
C GLY A 347 -4.48 -10.63 -29.70
N THR A 348 -5.77 -10.83 -29.99
CA THR A 348 -6.93 -10.10 -29.49
C THR A 348 -6.70 -9.41 -28.14
N GLY A 349 -6.57 -8.08 -28.17
CA GLY A 349 -6.44 -7.23 -26.99
C GLY A 349 -6.18 -5.78 -27.41
N THR A 350 -7.23 -4.98 -27.47
CA THR A 350 -7.18 -3.51 -27.50
C THR A 350 -6.29 -2.98 -26.34
N HIS A 351 -5.58 -1.85 -26.54
CA HIS A 351 -4.91 -1.01 -25.52
C HIS A 351 -3.41 -1.27 -25.17
N GLY A 352 -2.47 -1.12 -26.11
CA GLY A 352 -1.04 -0.97 -25.79
C GLY A 352 -0.46 0.37 -26.28
N PHE A 353 0.34 1.05 -25.47
CA PHE A 353 1.03 2.28 -25.88
C PHE A 353 2.26 1.96 -26.76
N THR A 354 2.54 2.81 -27.74
CA THR A 354 3.84 2.86 -28.43
C THR A 354 4.79 3.76 -27.66
N TYR A 355 6.11 3.63 -27.87
CA TYR A 355 7.09 4.53 -27.22
C TYR A 355 6.77 6.01 -27.46
N GLN A 356 6.40 6.39 -28.69
CA GLN A 356 6.08 7.78 -29.03
C GLN A 356 4.77 8.25 -28.40
N SER A 357 3.73 7.42 -28.40
CA SER A 357 2.46 7.79 -27.78
C SER A 357 2.55 7.84 -26.25
N ALA A 358 3.36 6.97 -25.63
CA ALA A 358 3.67 7.02 -24.21
C ALA A 358 4.42 8.32 -23.85
N LYS A 359 5.48 8.67 -24.59
CA LYS A 359 6.20 9.94 -24.40
C LYS A 359 5.27 11.15 -24.49
N ALA A 360 4.45 11.22 -25.54
CA ALA A 360 3.52 12.32 -25.75
C ALA A 360 2.55 12.45 -24.57
N LYS A 361 1.99 11.32 -24.10
CA LYS A 361 1.06 11.29 -22.97
C LYS A 361 1.71 11.74 -21.66
N CYS A 362 2.89 11.24 -21.34
CA CYS A 362 3.63 11.64 -20.13
C CYS A 362 4.01 13.12 -20.15
N LYS A 363 4.33 13.68 -21.33
CA LYS A 363 4.76 15.07 -21.48
C LYS A 363 3.65 16.10 -21.20
N GLU A 364 2.38 15.69 -21.19
CA GLU A 364 1.26 16.55 -20.82
C GLU A 364 1.33 17.04 -19.36
N ARG A 365 1.91 16.22 -18.46
CA ARG A 365 1.99 16.51 -17.01
C ARG A 365 3.41 16.58 -16.49
N LEU A 366 4.35 15.88 -17.12
CA LEU A 366 5.77 15.86 -16.79
C LEU A 366 6.55 16.42 -17.99
N PRO A 367 6.70 17.75 -18.11
CA PRO A 367 7.32 18.37 -19.28
C PRO A 367 8.85 18.15 -19.34
N VAL A 368 9.48 17.92 -18.19
CA VAL A 368 10.92 17.68 -18.05
C VAL A 368 11.19 16.19 -18.21
N GLU A 369 12.11 15.81 -19.12
CA GLU A 369 12.43 14.40 -19.42
C GLU A 369 13.41 13.79 -18.40
N ASP A 370 13.13 13.97 -17.11
CA ASP A 370 13.87 13.39 -15.99
C ASP A 370 13.45 11.94 -15.70
N LEU A 371 13.96 11.36 -14.61
CA LEU A 371 13.63 9.99 -14.22
C LEU A 371 12.14 9.78 -13.86
N TYR A 372 11.41 10.79 -13.36
CA TYR A 372 9.96 10.68 -13.17
C TYR A 372 9.22 10.57 -14.50
N PHE A 373 9.64 11.36 -15.50
CA PHE A 373 9.13 11.22 -16.85
C PHE A 373 9.45 9.85 -17.46
N GLN A 374 10.69 9.36 -17.30
CA GLN A 374 11.06 8.03 -17.81
C GLN A 374 10.24 6.92 -17.13
N SER A 375 10.01 7.03 -15.82
CA SER A 375 9.11 6.15 -15.06
C SER A 375 7.69 6.12 -15.64
N CYS A 376 7.10 7.30 -15.89
CA CYS A 376 5.80 7.38 -16.55
C CYS A 376 5.78 6.65 -17.90
N VAL A 377 6.82 6.85 -18.73
CA VAL A 377 6.92 6.20 -20.04
C VAL A 377 7.06 4.70 -19.90
N PHE A 378 7.84 4.22 -18.93
CA PHE A 378 7.98 2.80 -18.63
C PHE A 378 6.63 2.18 -18.26
N ASP A 379 5.93 2.76 -17.28
CA ASP A 379 4.66 2.26 -16.78
C ASP A 379 3.62 2.11 -17.90
N LEU A 380 3.51 3.12 -18.78
CA LEU A 380 2.57 3.06 -19.92
C LEU A 380 2.91 1.93 -20.90
N LEU A 381 4.19 1.65 -21.10
CA LEU A 381 4.64 0.60 -22.01
C LEU A 381 4.54 -0.80 -21.38
N SER A 382 4.76 -0.93 -20.07
CA SER A 382 4.75 -2.21 -19.35
C SER A 382 3.33 -2.66 -19.00
N SER A 383 2.46 -1.72 -18.63
CA SER A 383 1.11 -2.01 -18.13
C SER A 383 -0.01 -1.67 -19.11
N GLY A 384 0.16 -0.64 -19.93
CA GLY A 384 -0.93 -0.04 -20.72
C GLY A 384 -1.94 0.79 -19.91
N ASP A 385 -1.77 0.95 -18.60
CA ASP A 385 -2.69 1.70 -17.74
C ASP A 385 -2.32 3.20 -17.68
N ILE A 386 -3.22 4.05 -18.17
CA ILE A 386 -3.03 5.49 -18.22
C ILE A 386 -2.95 6.15 -16.83
N ASN A 387 -3.48 5.50 -15.79
CA ASN A 387 -3.46 6.04 -14.42
C ASN A 387 -2.04 6.20 -13.89
N PHE A 388 -1.08 5.41 -14.39
CA PHE A 388 0.32 5.55 -14.00
C PHE A 388 0.95 6.89 -14.40
N THR A 389 0.38 7.59 -15.39
CA THR A 389 0.79 8.98 -15.67
C THR A 389 0.60 9.89 -14.46
N MET A 390 -0.49 9.68 -13.71
CA MET A 390 -0.78 10.43 -12.49
C MET A 390 0.09 9.96 -11.33
N ALA A 391 0.50 8.68 -11.29
CA ALA A 391 1.37 8.16 -10.23
C ALA A 391 2.75 8.84 -10.28
N ALA A 392 3.35 8.91 -11.47
CA ALA A 392 4.61 9.62 -11.67
C ALA A 392 4.49 11.13 -11.43
N TYR A 393 3.38 11.75 -11.86
CA TYR A 393 3.12 13.17 -11.59
C TYR A 393 3.03 13.47 -10.09
N TYR A 394 2.24 12.70 -9.34
CA TYR A 394 2.11 12.91 -7.90
C TYR A 394 3.40 12.60 -7.14
N ALA A 395 4.16 11.59 -7.55
CA ALA A 395 5.48 11.32 -6.95
C ALA A 395 6.44 12.50 -7.12
N PHE A 396 6.40 13.20 -8.26
CA PHE A 396 7.18 14.40 -8.49
C PHE A 396 6.68 15.59 -7.63
N GLU A 397 5.36 15.78 -7.52
CA GLU A 397 4.77 16.80 -6.63
C GLU A 397 5.09 16.54 -5.16
N ASP A 398 5.08 15.27 -4.73
CA ASP A 398 5.42 14.88 -3.37
C ASP A 398 6.89 15.17 -3.07
N VAL A 399 7.81 14.99 -4.03
CA VAL A 399 9.22 15.41 -3.85
C VAL A 399 9.38 16.91 -3.71
N LYS A 400 8.66 17.72 -4.50
CA LYS A 400 8.73 19.19 -4.33
C LYS A 400 8.27 19.62 -2.94
N MET A 401 7.30 18.93 -2.38
CA MET A 401 6.77 19.22 -1.05
C MET A 401 7.68 18.71 0.08
N LEU A 402 8.29 17.54 -0.10
CA LEU A 402 8.96 16.80 0.98
C LEU A 402 10.48 16.93 0.95
N HIS A 403 11.10 17.11 -0.21
CA HIS A 403 12.55 17.16 -0.32
C HIS A 403 13.05 18.58 0.00
N SER A 404 14.02 18.67 0.91
CA SER A 404 14.56 19.95 1.41
C SER A 404 15.39 20.70 0.37
N ASN A 405 16.13 19.95 -0.46
CA ASN A 405 16.98 20.49 -1.53
C ASN A 405 16.25 20.52 -2.89
N SER A 406 15.92 21.71 -3.38
CA SER A 406 15.25 21.90 -4.68
C SER A 406 16.08 21.48 -5.89
N ASN A 407 17.41 21.49 -5.78
CA ASN A 407 18.30 21.00 -6.84
C ASN A 407 18.21 19.49 -7.04
N ARG A 408 17.58 18.76 -6.10
CA ARG A 408 17.37 17.31 -6.15
C ARG A 408 15.94 16.94 -6.55
N TYR A 409 15.11 17.90 -6.97
CA TYR A 409 13.75 17.59 -7.43
C TYR A 409 13.79 16.80 -8.75
N HIS A 410 14.62 17.25 -9.68
CA HIS A 410 14.86 16.54 -10.93
C HIS A 410 16.13 15.69 -10.80
N ILE A 411 16.05 14.44 -11.26
CA ILE A 411 17.21 13.57 -11.39
C ILE A 411 17.25 13.10 -12.84
N PHE A 412 18.37 13.33 -13.50
CA PHE A 412 18.58 12.91 -14.88
C PHE A 412 19.38 11.61 -14.91
N GLU A 413 19.18 10.79 -15.94
CA GLU A 413 19.89 9.51 -16.08
C GLU A 413 21.42 9.70 -15.94
N GLN A 414 21.98 10.75 -16.54
CA GLN A 414 23.42 11.01 -16.56
C GLN A 414 24.03 11.23 -15.16
N ASP A 415 23.29 11.85 -14.26
CA ASP A 415 23.73 12.12 -12.88
C ASP A 415 23.64 10.86 -12.00
N ALA A 416 22.62 10.02 -12.21
CA ALA A 416 22.48 8.74 -11.50
C ALA A 416 23.62 7.74 -11.78
N PHE A 417 24.26 7.83 -12.96
CA PHE A 417 25.45 7.04 -13.27
C PHE A 417 26.71 7.54 -12.57
N MET A 418 26.86 8.85 -12.38
CA MET A 418 28.04 9.42 -11.71
C MET A 418 28.09 9.05 -10.23
N SER A 419 26.95 9.03 -9.53
CA SER A 419 26.85 8.58 -8.13
C SER A 419 27.24 7.11 -7.98
N ASN A 420 26.72 6.23 -8.85
CA ASN A 420 27.06 4.80 -8.84
C ASN A 420 28.54 4.51 -9.18
N ALA A 421 29.12 5.28 -10.10
CA ALA A 421 30.55 5.16 -10.43
C ALA A 421 31.46 5.62 -9.28
N ALA A 422 31.09 6.69 -8.58
CA ALA A 422 31.83 7.18 -7.41
C ALA A 422 31.78 6.19 -6.23
N GLN A 423 30.64 5.52 -6.01
CA GLN A 423 30.49 4.50 -4.98
C GLN A 423 31.36 3.26 -5.29
N ARG A 424 31.33 2.79 -6.54
CA ARG A 424 32.15 1.66 -7.00
C ARG A 424 33.66 1.94 -6.96
N GLY A 425 34.07 3.19 -7.16
CA GLY A 425 35.46 3.63 -7.02
C GLY A 425 35.95 3.60 -5.58
N LYS A 426 35.10 3.96 -4.61
CA LYS A 426 35.42 3.89 -3.17
C LYS A 426 35.55 2.44 -2.68
N ASP A 427 34.68 1.55 -3.15
CA ASP A 427 34.74 0.12 -2.79
C ASP A 427 36.01 -0.56 -3.34
N LEU A 428 36.42 -0.23 -4.58
CA LEU A 428 37.65 -0.74 -5.17
C LEU A 428 38.91 -0.26 -4.44
N LEU A 429 38.96 1.02 -4.05
CA LEU A 429 40.06 1.59 -3.26
C LEU A 429 40.16 0.96 -1.86
N SER A 430 39.01 0.72 -1.22
CA SER A 430 38.95 0.06 0.10
C SER A 430 39.43 -1.39 0.02
N LEU A 431 38.99 -2.16 -0.99
CA LEU A 431 39.49 -3.51 -1.26
C LEU A 431 40.99 -3.53 -1.53
N PHE A 432 41.52 -2.55 -2.27
CA PHE A 432 42.96 -2.47 -2.54
C PHE A 432 43.77 -2.20 -1.27
N LEU A 433 43.29 -1.31 -0.40
CA LEU A 433 43.92 -1.00 0.89
C LEU A 433 43.89 -2.20 1.86
N ILE A 434 42.78 -2.95 1.91
CA ILE A 434 42.65 -4.16 2.72
C ILE A 434 43.63 -5.24 2.26
N ASN A 435 43.75 -5.45 0.93
CA ASN A 435 44.71 -6.41 0.38
C ASN A 435 46.16 -5.98 0.64
N LEU A 436 46.47 -4.68 0.55
CA LEU A 436 47.81 -4.16 0.87
C LEU A 436 48.16 -4.36 2.34
N LEU A 437 47.22 -4.09 3.25
CA LEU A 437 47.38 -4.34 4.69
C LEU A 437 47.56 -5.82 5.00
N ALA A 438 46.81 -6.71 4.35
CA ALA A 438 46.96 -8.16 4.50
C ALA A 438 48.35 -8.64 4.05
N VAL A 439 48.87 -8.10 2.95
CA VAL A 439 50.22 -8.43 2.46
C VAL A 439 51.30 -7.90 3.41
N LEU A 440 51.16 -6.69 3.94
CA LEU A 440 52.10 -6.12 4.91
C LEU A 440 52.12 -6.92 6.22
N LEU A 441 50.95 -7.30 6.74
CA LEU A 441 50.82 -8.15 7.93
C LEU A 441 51.39 -9.55 7.70
N TRP A 442 51.22 -10.11 6.49
CA TRP A 442 51.85 -11.39 6.11
C TRP A 442 53.37 -11.28 6.13
N ILE A 443 53.92 -10.21 5.54
CA ILE A 443 55.37 -9.99 5.48
C ILE A 443 55.95 -9.86 6.89
N GLU A 444 55.31 -9.07 7.78
CA GLU A 444 55.77 -8.95 9.17
C GLU A 444 55.71 -10.29 9.91
N CYS A 445 54.63 -11.06 9.78
CA CYS A 445 54.52 -12.40 10.37
C CYS A 445 55.59 -13.38 9.85
N CYS A 446 55.96 -13.29 8.57
CA CYS A 446 57.02 -14.12 8.00
C CYS A 446 58.43 -13.69 8.44
N THR A 447 58.66 -12.40 8.70
CA THR A 447 59.95 -11.89 9.18
C THR A 447 60.21 -12.15 10.67
N VAL A 448 59.18 -12.44 11.46
CA VAL A 448 59.32 -12.80 12.89
C VAL A 448 59.66 -14.28 13.09
N HIS A 449 59.60 -15.10 12.04
CA HIS A 449 59.89 -16.54 12.07
C HIS A 449 61.20 -16.95 11.36
N LEU A 450 62.03 -15.98 10.97
CA LEU A 450 63.42 -16.14 10.52
C LEU A 450 64.35 -15.48 11.55
#